data_AF-A0A7G8JAL6-F1
#
_entry.id   AF-A0A7G8JAL6-F1
#
_cell.length_a   1.000
_cell.length_b   1.000
_cell.length_c   1.000
_cell.angle_alpha   90.00
_cell.angle_beta   90.00
_cell.angle_gamma   90.00
#
_symmetry.space_group_name_H-M   'P 1'
#
loop_
_entity.id
_entity.type
_entity.pdbx_description
1 polymer ?
#
loop_
_entity_poly.entity_id
_entity_poly.type
_entity_poly.pdbx_seq_one_letter_code
_entity_poly.pdbx_strand_id
1 'polypeptide(L)' 'MVYFAIQIAPIANQARYFDHCVDEVIKEAKGSFAEKRAFAVNLCSGS' A
#
# COMPACT_ATOMS: atom_id res chain seq x y z
N MET A 1 32.92 -0.76 1.08
CA MET A 1 31.71 -0.31 1.79
C MET A 1 30.65 0.03 0.74
N VAL A 2 30.02 -0.99 0.14
CA VAL A 2 29.01 -0.82 -0.92
C VAL A 2 27.76 -1.59 -0.49
N TYR A 3 27.10 -1.08 0.55
CA TYR A 3 25.83 -1.62 1.08
C TYR A 3 24.71 -0.57 1.08
N PHE A 4 24.89 0.57 0.40
CA PHE A 4 23.91 1.67 0.41
C PHE A 4 23.16 1.86 -0.92
N ALA A 5 23.44 1.04 -1.94
CA ALA A 5 22.69 1.05 -3.20
C ALA A 5 21.60 -0.04 -3.28
N ILE A 6 21.50 -0.90 -2.26
CA ILE A 6 20.74 -2.14 -2.33
C ILE A 6 19.45 -1.97 -1.51
N GLN A 7 18.38 -1.62 -2.23
CA GLN A 7 16.95 -1.85 -1.91
C GLN A 7 16.00 -0.64 -1.80
N ILE A 8 16.39 0.60 -2.17
CA ILE A 8 15.37 1.67 -2.29
C ILE A 8 14.35 1.34 -3.39
N ALA A 9 14.79 0.72 -4.49
CA ALA A 9 13.90 0.33 -5.59
C ALA A 9 12.78 -0.66 -5.19
N PRO A 10 13.04 -1.81 -4.54
CA PRO A 10 11.98 -2.71 -4.10
C PRO A 10 11.08 -2.09 -3.02
N ILE A 11 11.61 -1.25 -2.12
CA ILE A 11 10.78 -0.58 -1.10
C ILE A 11 9.87 0.47 -1.75
N ALA A 12 10.38 1.27 -2.68
CA ALA A 12 9.60 2.26 -3.41
C ALA A 12 8.56 1.62 -4.35
N ASN A 13 8.91 0.49 -4.96
CA ASN A 13 7.99 -0.30 -5.76
C ASN A 13 6.88 -0.89 -4.88
N GLN A 14 7.24 -1.49 -3.75
CA GLN A 14 6.27 -2.05 -2.80
C GLN A 14 5.36 -0.97 -2.20
N ALA A 15 5.89 0.22 -1.90
CA ALA A 15 5.11 1.37 -1.47
C ALA A 15 4.13 1.85 -2.56
N ARG A 16 4.55 1.91 -3.83
CA ARG A 16 3.64 2.24 -4.95
C ARG A 16 2.55 1.19 -5.16
N TYR A 17 2.89 -0.09 -5.05
CA TYR A 17 1.91 -1.18 -5.13
C TYR A 17 0.90 -1.11 -3.98
N PHE A 18 1.36 -0.82 -2.77
CA PHE A 18 0.51 -0.63 -1.62
C PHE A 18 -0.42 0.57 -1.79
N ASP A 19 0.11 1.72 -2.21
CA ASP A 19 -0.67 2.94 -2.42
C ASP A 19 -1.73 2.75 -3.50
N HIS A 20 -1.36 2.13 -4.63
CA HIS A 20 -2.28 1.79 -5.71
C HIS A 20 -3.36 0.80 -5.28
N CYS A 21 -3.01 -0.23 -4.51
CA CYS A 21 -3.97 -1.19 -3.97
C CYS A 21 -4.97 -0.49 -3.03
N VAL A 22 -4.48 0.40 -2.16
CA VAL A 22 -5.33 1.14 -1.22
C VAL A 22 -6.28 2.08 -1.95
N ASP A 23 -5.82 2.78 -2.99
CA ASP A 23 -6.65 3.70 -3.77
C ASP A 23 -7.80 2.97 -4.48
N GLU A 24 -7.50 1.85 -5.15
CA GLU A 24 -8.51 1.03 -5.82
C GLU A 24 -9.55 0.48 -4.84
N VAL A 25 -9.14 -0.02 -3.67
CA VAL A 25 -10.07 -0.54 -2.65
C VAL A 25 -10.93 0.57 -2.05
N ILE A 26 -10.37 1.77 -1.80
CA ILE A 26 -11.14 2.92 -1.29
C ILE A 26 -12.17 3.39 -2.32
N LYS A 27 -11.84 3.31 -3.61
CA LYS A 27 -12.70 3.69 -4.71
C LYS A 27 -13.86 2.72 -4.90
N GLU A 28 -13.65 1.42 -4.72
CA GLU A 28 -14.69 0.39 -4.84
C GLU A 28 -15.55 0.22 -3.57
N ALA A 29 -14.98 0.41 -2.38
CA ALA A 29 -15.69 0.20 -1.13
C ALA A 29 -16.80 1.25 -0.91
N LYS A 30 -17.95 0.84 -0.37
CA LYS A 30 -19.03 1.75 0.11
C LYS A 30 -18.91 1.91 1.62
N GLY A 31 -19.05 3.13 2.15
CA GLY A 31 -18.94 3.41 3.60
C GLY A 31 -18.15 4.67 3.92
N SER A 32 -17.85 4.88 5.21
CA SER A 32 -17.06 6.02 5.67
C SER A 32 -15.59 5.88 5.28
N PHE A 33 -14.95 6.98 4.87
CA PHE A 33 -13.54 6.98 4.41
C PHE A 33 -12.58 6.35 5.44
N ALA A 34 -12.83 6.55 6.74
CA ALA A 34 -12.03 5.97 7.81
C ALA A 34 -12.08 4.43 7.82
N GLU A 35 -13.26 3.85 7.61
CA GLU A 35 -13.45 2.39 7.55
C GLU A 35 -12.83 1.80 6.29
N LYS A 36 -13.01 2.49 5.14
CA LYS A 36 -12.40 2.06 3.86
C LYS A 36 -10.89 2.02 3.94
N ARG A 37 -10.27 3.04 4.54
CA ARG A 37 -8.81 3.10 4.69
C ARG A 37 -8.30 1.98 5.59
N ALA A 38 -8.97 1.71 6.71
CA ALA A 38 -8.58 0.61 7.60
C ALA A 38 -8.72 -0.76 6.92
N PHE A 39 -9.81 -0.97 6.15
CA PHE A 39 -10.02 -2.19 5.38
C PHE A 39 -8.98 -2.36 4.26
N ALA A 40 -8.75 -1.31 3.48
CA ALA A 40 -7.78 -1.30 2.39
C ALA A 40 -6.35 -1.55 2.89
N VAL A 41 -5.95 -0.94 4.00
CA VAL A 41 -4.62 -1.18 4.61
C VAL A 41 -4.48 -2.64 5.04
N ASN A 42 -5.49 -3.22 5.70
CA ASN A 42 -5.44 -4.63 6.10
C ASN A 42 -5.37 -5.58 4.90
N LEU A 43 -6.16 -5.31 3.85
CA LEU A 43 -6.20 -6.13 2.63
C LEU A 43 -4.88 -6.05 1.86
N CYS A 44 -4.38 -4.83 1.63
CA CYS A 44 -3.17 -4.57 0.85
C CYS A 44 -1.88 -4.85 1.62
N SER A 45 -1.94 -4.95 2.95
CA SER A 45 -0.84 -5.40 3.80
C SER A 45 -0.68 -6.93 3.84
N GLY A 46 -1.61 -7.68 3.25
CA GLY A 46 -1.52 -9.15 3.13
C GLY A 46 -1.60 -9.91 4.45
N SER A 47 -2.48 -9.47 5.37
CA SER A 47 -2.73 -10.21 6.63
C SER A 47 -3.52 -11.48 6.42
#